data_AF-A0A0L6JJ44-F1
#
_entry.id   AF-A0A0L6JJ44-F1
#
_cell.length_a   1.000
_cell.length_b   1.000
_cell.length_c   1.000
_cell.angle_alpha   90.00
_cell.angle_beta   90.00
_cell.angle_gamma   90.00
#
_symmetry.space_group_name_H-M   'P 1'
#
loop_
_entity.id
_entity.type
_entity.pdbx_description
1 polymer ?
#
loop_
_entity_poly.entity_id
_entity_poly.type
_entity_poly.pdbx_seq_one_letter_code
_entity_poly.pdbx_strand_id
1 'polypeptide(L)' 'MFFKKKIMQQSNRIKGMQIHEIHPILFGCDPTDPENKTLLTRKQHAEVVTWWNRKLKELKQEMGD' A
#
# COMPACT_ATOMS: atom_id res chain seq x y z
N MET A 1 -14.89 4.54 32.23
CA MET A 1 -14.50 5.51 31.17
C MET A 1 -13.26 5.01 30.40
N PHE A 2 -13.28 3.77 29.85
CA PHE A 2 -12.10 3.14 29.23
C PHE A 2 -12.23 2.90 27.70
N PHE A 3 -13.47 2.88 27.18
CA PHE A 3 -13.71 2.61 25.74
C PHE A 3 -13.36 3.79 24.82
N LYS A 4 -13.58 5.04 25.23
CA LYS A 4 -13.26 6.22 24.40
C LYS A 4 -11.76 6.42 24.17
N LYS A 5 -10.91 5.99 25.11
CA LYS A 5 -9.46 6.20 25.05
C LYS A 5 -8.74 5.27 24.05
N LYS A 6 -9.36 4.14 23.70
CA LYS A 6 -8.80 3.14 22.76
C LYS A 6 -9.03 3.53 21.29
N ILE A 7 -10.22 4.04 20.98
CA ILE A 7 -10.59 4.52 19.63
C ILE A 7 -9.79 5.79 19.26
N MET A 8 -9.68 6.74 20.18
CA MET A 8 -8.93 7.99 19.97
C MET A 8 -7.41 7.76 19.82
N GLN A 9 -6.85 6.73 20.46
CA GLN A 9 -5.45 6.36 20.25
C GLN A 9 -5.22 5.69 18.89
N GLN A 10 -6.15 4.85 18.41
CA GLN A 10 -6.08 4.27 17.07
C GLN A 10 -6.21 5.35 15.99
N SER A 11 -7.13 6.32 16.13
CA SER A 11 -7.29 7.40 15.14
C SER A 11 -6.03 8.26 15.00
N ASN A 12 -5.28 8.49 16.08
CA ASN A 12 -4.00 9.20 16.01
C ASN A 12 -2.91 8.40 15.29
N ARG A 13 -2.91 7.07 15.39
CA ARG A 13 -1.91 6.21 14.72
C ARG A 13 -2.12 6.12 13.21
N ILE A 14 -3.34 6.36 12.73
CA ILE A 14 -3.70 6.33 11.30
C ILE A 14 -3.54 7.72 10.66
N LYS A 15 -3.34 8.77 11.46
CA LYS A 15 -3.21 10.15 10.98
C LYS A 15 -1.95 10.28 10.11
N GLY A 16 -2.14 10.62 8.84
CA GLY A 16 -1.05 10.73 7.85
C GLY A 16 -0.70 9.42 7.14
N MET A 17 -1.44 8.34 7.39
CA MET A 17 -1.37 7.10 6.63
C MET A 17 -2.41 7.05 5.52
N GLN A 18 -2.11 6.29 4.46
CA GLN A 18 -2.96 6.06 3.30
C GLN A 18 -3.11 4.56 3.10
N ILE A 19 -4.29 4.12 2.67
CA ILE A 19 -4.51 2.74 2.24
C ILE A 19 -3.80 2.54 0.91
N HIS A 20 -3.02 1.47 0.81
CA HIS A 20 -2.30 1.07 -0.40
C HIS A 20 -2.54 -0.41 -0.69
N GLU A 21 -2.60 -0.76 -1.97
CA GLU A 21 -2.63 -2.15 -2.43
C GLU A 21 -1.23 -2.76 -2.32
N ILE A 22 -1.06 -3.89 -1.65
CA ILE A 22 0.25 -4.53 -1.48
C ILE A 22 0.77 -5.03 -2.84
N HIS A 23 -0.10 -5.68 -3.61
CA HIS A 23 0.12 -6.19 -4.95
C HIS A 23 -0.76 -5.42 -5.95
N PRO A 24 -0.18 -4.71 -6.93
CA PRO A 24 -0.96 -3.87 -7.85
C PRO A 24 -1.82 -4.71 -8.81
N ILE A 25 -2.97 -4.16 -9.20
CA ILE A 25 -3.88 -4.76 -10.21
C ILE A 25 -3.14 -5.09 -11.52
N LEU A 26 -2.16 -4.27 -11.93
CA LEU A 26 -1.35 -4.48 -13.13
C LEU A 26 -0.66 -5.86 -13.15
N PHE A 27 -0.43 -6.46 -11.97
CA PHE A 27 0.16 -7.78 -11.81
C PHE A 27 -0.88 -8.89 -11.52
N GLY A 28 -2.15 -8.64 -11.81
CA GLY A 28 -3.23 -9.64 -11.73
C GLY A 28 -3.87 -9.81 -10.35
N CYS A 29 -3.79 -8.81 -9.47
CA CYS A 29 -4.45 -8.87 -8.15
C CYS A 29 -5.95 -8.56 -8.19
N ASP A 30 -6.70 -9.05 -7.19
CA ASP A 30 -8.06 -8.61 -6.90
C ASP A 30 -8.03 -7.31 -6.06
N PRO A 31 -8.51 -6.17 -6.58
CA PRO A 31 -8.53 -4.91 -5.85
C PRO A 31 -9.47 -4.91 -4.65
N THR A 32 -10.43 -5.84 -4.61
CA THR A 32 -11.43 -5.92 -3.53
C THR A 32 -10.92 -6.69 -2.32
N ASP A 33 -9.89 -7.53 -2.48
CA ASP A 33 -9.32 -8.33 -1.41
C ASP A 33 -8.83 -7.45 -0.24
N PRO A 34 -9.43 -7.56 0.97
CA PRO A 34 -8.98 -6.82 2.15
C PRO A 34 -7.55 -7.19 2.58
N GLU A 35 -7.09 -8.41 2.31
CA GLU A 35 -5.73 -8.85 2.65
C GLU A 35 -4.68 -8.17 1.78
N ASN A 36 -5.06 -7.71 0.59
CA ASN A 36 -4.21 -6.92 -0.29
C ASN A 36 -4.11 -5.44 0.14
N LYS A 37 -4.60 -5.04 1.32
CA LYS A 37 -4.61 -3.64 1.76
C LYS A 37 -3.70 -3.43 2.97
N THR A 38 -2.88 -2.38 2.90
CA THR A 38 -2.03 -1.96 4.01
C THR A 38 -2.05 -0.45 4.21
N LEU A 39 -1.67 0.01 5.41
CA LEU A 39 -1.54 1.43 5.73
C LEU A 39 -0.08 1.86 5.58
N LEU A 40 0.17 2.82 4.71
CA LEU A 40 1.50 3.39 4.50
C LEU A 40 1.52 4.87 4.83
N THR A 41 2.64 5.35 5.37
CA THR A 41 2.95 6.78 5.35
C THR A 41 3.21 7.24 3.90
N ARG A 42 3.10 8.54 3.64
CA ARG A 42 3.41 9.12 2.31
C ARG A 42 4.82 8.77 1.82
N LYS A 43 5.80 8.70 2.73
CA LYS A 43 7.18 8.31 2.40
C LYS A 43 7.25 6.86 1.94
N GLN A 44 6.66 5.93 2.71
CA GLN A 44 6.62 4.51 2.35
C GLN A 44 5.86 4.27 1.05
N HIS A 45 4.76 4.99 0.81
CA HIS A 45 4.02 4.92 -0.45
C HIS A 45 4.93 5.28 -1.64
N ALA A 46 5.72 6.36 -1.54
CA ALA A 46 6.65 6.74 -2.60
C ALA A 46 7.75 5.68 -2.84
N GLU A 47 8.27 5.08 -1.78
CA GLU A 47 9.27 4.01 -1.85
C GLU A 47 8.71 2.76 -2.56
N VAL A 48 7.52 2.31 -2.17
CA VAL A 48 6.85 1.12 -2.75
C VAL A 48 6.49 1.34 -4.22
N VAL A 49 5.94 2.52 -4.57
CA VAL A 49 5.63 2.85 -5.98
C VAL A 49 6.90 2.87 -6.84
N THR A 50 8.00 3.42 -6.33
CA THR A 50 9.28 3.43 -7.05
C THR A 50 9.80 2.02 -7.30
N TRP A 51 9.68 1.14 -6.30
CA TRP A 51 10.07 -0.26 -6.42
C TRP A 51 9.23 -1.00 -7.47
N TRP A 52 7.89 -0.85 -7.45
CA TRP A 52 7.00 -1.46 -8.45
C TRP A 52 7.28 -0.97 -9.87
N ASN A 53 7.54 0.34 -10.05
CA ASN A 53 7.91 0.88 -11.36
C ASN A 53 9.21 0.28 -11.88
N ARG A 54 10.20 0.07 -11.00
CA ARG A 54 11.43 -0.63 -11.36
C ARG A 54 11.15 -2.08 -11.76
N LYS A 55 10.32 -2.80 -11.01
CA LYS A 55 9.94 -4.18 -11.33
C LYS A 55 9.20 -4.30 -12.66
N LEU A 56 8.29 -3.37 -12.95
CA LEU A 56 7.61 -3.31 -14.23
C LEU A 56 8.59 -3.08 -15.39
N LYS A 57 9.59 -2.21 -15.19
CA LYS A 57 10.63 -1.97 -16.19
C LYS A 57 11.48 -3.22 -16.44
N GLU A 58 11.87 -3.93 -15.39
CA GLU A 58 12.61 -5.19 -15.48
C GLU A 58 11.81 -6.23 -16.29
N LEU A 59 10.51 -6.40 -16.00
CA LEU A 59 9.64 -7.32 -16.74
C LEU A 59 9.48 -6.95 -18.22
N LYS A 60 9.33 -5.66 -18.53
CA LYS A 60 9.25 -5.22 -19.94
C LYS A 60 10.51 -5.55 -20.72
N GLN A 61 11.68 -5.39 -20.10
CA GLN A 61 12.96 -5.74 -20.72
C GLN A 61 13.08 -7.25 -20.98
N GLU A 62 12.58 -8.09 -20.06
CA GLU A 62 12.53 -9.54 -20.25
C GLU A 62 11.59 -9.96 -21.39
N MET A 63 10.50 -9.22 -21.58
CA MET A 63 9.50 -9.48 -22.63
C MET A 63 9.88 -8.91 -24.01
N GLY A 64 10.98 -8.15 -24.11
CA GLY A 64 11.51 -7.64 -25.38
C GLY A 64 10.84 -6.38 -25.94
N ASP A 65 10.16 -5.60 -25.08
CA ASP A 65 9.58 -4.28 -25.41
C ASP A 65 10.62 -3.14 -25.48
#